data_AF-A0A853INL3-F1
#
_entry.id   AF-A0A853INL3-F1
#
_cell.length_a   1.000
_cell.length_b   1.000
_cell.length_c   1.000
_cell.angle_alpha   90.00
_cell.angle_beta   90.00
_cell.angle_gamma   90.00
#
_symmetry.space_group_name_H-M   'P 1'
#
loop_
_entity.id
_entity.type
_entity.pdbx_description
1 polymer ?
#
loop_
_entity_poly.entity_id
_entity_poly.type
_entity_poly.pdbx_seq_one_letter_code
_entity_poly.pdbx_strand_id
1 'polypeptide(L)' 'MLSACSLITPKPTIKPVIIRQVPPVEWLQPCPKPELTGHTNQELLTLTTTALAVIDQCNADKAAIKQWSESESSHE' A
#
# COMPACT_ATOMS: atom_id res chain seq x y z
N MET A 1 -55.82 9.23 -33.53
CA MET A 1 -54.78 10.03 -32.85
C MET A 1 -54.05 9.12 -31.87
N LEU A 2 -52.97 8.47 -32.31
CA LEU A 2 -52.14 7.64 -31.43
C LEU A 2 -51.14 8.56 -30.74
N SER A 3 -51.37 8.83 -29.45
CA SER A 3 -50.45 9.61 -28.62
C SER A 3 -49.22 8.75 -28.33
N ALA A 4 -48.12 9.05 -29.00
CA ALA A 4 -46.84 8.45 -28.70
C ALA A 4 -46.33 9.04 -27.37
N CYS A 5 -46.38 8.24 -26.30
CA CYS A 5 -45.68 8.57 -25.07
C CYS A 5 -44.17 8.57 -25.37
N SER A 6 -43.58 9.75 -25.53
CA SER A 6 -42.13 9.94 -25.40
C SER A 6 -41.72 9.53 -23.99
N LEU A 7 -41.38 8.25 -23.81
CA LEU A 7 -40.67 7.75 -22.65
C LEU A 7 -39.30 8.44 -22.62
N ILE A 8 -39.24 9.60 -21.98
CA ILE A 8 -37.99 10.19 -21.51
C ILE A 8 -37.51 9.26 -20.41
N THR A 9 -36.76 8.22 -20.77
CA THR A 9 -36.06 7.39 -19.78
C THR A 9 -35.07 8.30 -19.06
N PRO A 10 -35.19 8.52 -17.73
CA PRO A 10 -34.23 9.32 -17.00
C PRO A 10 -32.85 8.70 -17.18
N LYS A 11 -31.89 9.52 -17.60
CA LYS A 11 -30.51 9.08 -17.79
C LYS A 11 -30.00 8.60 -16.43
N PRO A 12 -29.51 7.35 -16.31
CA PRO A 12 -29.08 6.82 -15.02
C PRO A 12 -27.97 7.72 -14.44
N THR A 13 -28.18 8.22 -13.22
CA THR A 13 -27.16 8.95 -12.48
C THR A 13 -26.09 7.96 -12.05
N ILE A 14 -24.95 7.97 -12.75
CA ILE A 14 -23.77 7.17 -12.38
C ILE A 14 -23.13 7.84 -11.16
N LYS A 15 -23.19 7.17 -10.01
CA LYS A 15 -22.43 7.56 -8.82
C LYS A 15 -21.16 6.72 -8.77
N PRO A 16 -19.97 7.28 -9.06
CA PRO A 16 -18.74 6.53 -8.93
C PRO A 16 -18.50 6.17 -7.47
N VAL A 17 -18.25 4.89 -7.18
CA VAL A 17 -17.80 4.42 -5.88
C VAL A 17 -16.28 4.38 -5.92
N ILE A 18 -15.64 5.14 -5.02
CA ILE A 18 -14.19 5.12 -4.86
C ILE A 18 -13.89 4.03 -3.83
N ILE A 19 -13.28 2.92 -4.28
CA ILE A 19 -12.86 1.83 -3.39
C ILE A 19 -11.35 1.97 -3.19
N ARG A 20 -10.96 2.19 -1.94
CA ARG A 20 -9.55 2.23 -1.56
C ARG A 20 -9.05 0.79 -1.37
N GLN A 21 -7.98 0.45 -2.08
CA GLN A 21 -7.30 -0.83 -1.92
C GLN A 21 -6.04 -0.64 -1.10
N VAL A 22 -5.90 -1.45 -0.05
CA VAL A 22 -4.72 -1.49 0.81
C VAL A 22 -4.06 -2.87 0.71
N PRO A 23 -2.73 -2.98 0.85
CA PRO A 23 -2.06 -4.28 0.87
C PRO A 23 -2.54 -5.15 2.05
N PRO A 24 -2.46 -6.49 1.95
CA PRO A 24 -2.66 -7.38 3.08
C PRO A 24 -1.74 -7.03 4.26
N VAL A 25 -2.24 -7.17 5.49
CA VAL A 25 -1.52 -6.78 6.72
C VAL A 25 -0.24 -7.60 6.89
N GLU A 26 -0.22 -8.84 6.38
CA GLU A 26 0.94 -9.72 6.40
C GLU A 26 2.12 -9.15 5.60
N TRP A 27 1.85 -8.35 4.56
CA TRP A 27 2.89 -7.77 3.70
C TRP A 27 3.52 -6.53 4.33
N LEU A 28 2.80 -5.87 5.24
CA LEU A 28 3.25 -4.69 5.96
C LEU A 28 4.03 -5.02 7.24
N GLN A 29 4.25 -6.31 7.52
CA GLN A 29 5.12 -6.73 8.61
C GLN A 29 6.58 -6.35 8.32
N PRO A 30 7.34 -5.92 9.35
CA PRO A 30 8.74 -5.57 9.18
C PRO A 30 9.57 -6.78 8.76
N CYS A 31 10.48 -6.55 7.83
CA CYS A 31 11.51 -7.51 7.44
C CYS A 31 12.53 -7.66 8.57
N PRO A 32 12.88 -8.89 8.98
CA PRO A 32 13.90 -9.12 9.98
C PRO A 32 15.27 -8.68 9.44
N LYS A 33 16.09 -8.07 10.30
CA LYS A 33 17.49 -7.77 9.96
C LYS A 33 18.32 -9.04 10.08
N PRO A 34 19.17 -9.35 9.09
CA PRO A 34 20.10 -10.46 9.21
C PRO A 34 21.17 -10.16 10.26
N GLU A 35 21.66 -11.20 10.91
CA GLU A 35 22.85 -11.10 11.74
C GLU A 35 24.08 -10.86 10.84
N LEU A 36 24.98 -9.99 11.31
CA LEU A 36 26.23 -9.69 10.61
C LEU A 36 27.23 -10.82 10.81
N THR A 37 27.06 -11.89 10.04
CA THR A 37 27.94 -13.07 10.03
C THR A 37 28.91 -12.95 8.85
N GLY A 38 30.03 -12.26 9.08
CA GLY A 38 31.13 -12.14 8.13
C GLY A 38 32.43 -12.59 8.77
N HIS A 39 33.25 -13.30 8.02
CA HIS A 39 34.60 -13.72 8.46
C HIS A 39 35.68 -12.77 7.94
N THR A 40 35.32 -11.86 7.04
CA THR A 40 36.19 -10.82 6.50
C THR A 40 35.56 -9.43 6.60
N ASN A 41 36.41 -8.41 6.65
CA ASN A 41 35.96 -7.02 6.64
C ASN A 41 35.13 -6.69 5.39
N GLN A 42 35.45 -7.30 4.25
CA GLN A 42 34.73 -7.07 2.98
C GLN A 42 33.29 -7.63 3.03
N GLU A 43 33.10 -8.80 3.63
CA GLU A 43 31.78 -9.41 3.82
C GLU A 43 30.92 -8.54 4.75
N LEU A 44 31.49 -8.09 5.86
CA LEU A 44 30.82 -7.19 6.80
C LEU A 44 30.47 -5.86 6.15
N LEU A 45 31.36 -5.28 5.34
CA LEU A 45 31.09 -4.04 4.62
C LEU A 45 29.93 -4.21 3.63
N THR A 46 29.92 -5.32 2.90
CA THR A 46 28.87 -5.62 1.92
C THR A 46 27.50 -5.83 2.60
N LEU A 47 27.48 -6.61 3.69
CA LEU A 47 26.28 -6.84 4.50
C LEU A 47 25.72 -5.55 5.11
N THR A 48 26.59 -4.70 5.67
CA THR A 48 26.18 -3.48 6.36
C THR A 48 25.73 -2.37 5.41
N THR A 49 26.47 -2.14 4.32
CA THR A 49 26.17 -1.02 3.41
C THR A 49 24.99 -1.28 2.50
N THR A 50 24.80 -2.52 2.04
CA THR A 50 23.81 -2.81 1.00
C THR A 50 22.56 -3.48 1.56
N ALA A 51 22.70 -4.48 2.44
CA ALA A 51 21.54 -5.25 2.90
C ALA A 51 20.78 -4.56 4.03
N LEU A 52 21.49 -4.06 5.06
CA LEU A 52 20.83 -3.43 6.21
C LEU A 52 20.12 -2.12 5.85
N ALA A 53 20.76 -1.26 5.06
CA ALA A 53 20.16 0.01 4.63
C ALA A 53 18.90 -0.20 3.79
N VAL A 54 18.90 -1.20 2.89
CA VAL A 54 17.73 -1.55 2.08
C VAL A 54 16.59 -2.09 2.94
N ILE A 55 16.90 -2.94 3.93
CA ILE A 55 15.90 -3.45 4.89
C ILE A 55 15.30 -2.31 5.72
N ASP A 56 16.13 -1.36 6.15
CA ASP A 56 15.66 -0.19 6.90
C ASP A 56 14.71 0.67 6.08
N GLN A 57 15.07 0.99 4.84
CA GLN A 57 14.19 1.75 3.96
C GLN A 57 12.88 1.00 3.68
N CYS A 58 12.95 -0.31 3.40
CA CYS A 58 11.76 -1.14 3.16
C CYS A 58 10.82 -1.13 4.37
N ASN A 59 11.35 -1.23 5.59
CA ASN A 59 10.56 -1.20 6.81
C ASN A 59 9.94 0.18 7.06
N ALA A 60 10.65 1.25 6.73
CA ALA A 60 10.12 2.61 6.81
C ALA A 60 8.95 2.83 5.85
N ASP A 61 9.07 2.36 4.60
CA ASP A 61 8.01 2.47 3.60
C ASP A 61 6.76 1.68 4.00
N LYS A 62 6.94 0.46 4.52
CA LYS A 62 5.85 -0.37 5.06
C LYS A 62 5.12 0.32 6.21
N ALA A 63 5.86 0.93 7.14
CA ALA A 63 5.29 1.67 8.26
C ALA A 63 4.49 2.90 7.77
N ALA A 64 5.00 3.62 6.78
CA ALA A 64 4.30 4.75 6.18
C ALA A 64 2.99 4.33 5.48
N ILE A 65 3.00 3.21 4.74
CA ILE A 65 1.78 2.65 4.13
C ILE A 65 0.76 2.26 5.19
N LYS A 66 1.21 1.61 6.28
CA LYS A 66 0.35 1.23 7.39
C LYS A 66 -0.27 2.46 8.04
N GLN A 67 0.52 3.48 8.37
CA GLN A 67 0.01 4.73 8.94
C GLN A 67 -0.99 5.42 8.00
N TRP A 68 -0.69 5.49 6.70
CA TRP A 68 -1.60 6.04 5.70
C TRP A 68 -2.92 5.27 5.66
N SER A 69 -2.89 3.93 5.76
CA SER A 69 -4.09 3.09 5.80
C SER A 69 -4.95 3.31 7.05
N GLU A 70 -4.33 3.64 8.19
CA GLU A 70 -5.00 3.84 9.47
C GLU A 70 -5.54 5.28 9.66
N SER A 71 -4.94 6.28 9.02
CA SER A 71 -5.27 7.70 9.28
C SER A 71 -6.63 8.17 8.78
N GLU A 72 -7.31 7.44 7.90
CA GLU A 72 -8.61 7.86 7.34
C GLU A 72 -9.82 7.06 7.82
N SER A 73 -9.65 6.05 8.69
CA SER A 73 -10.80 5.45 9.39
C SER A 73 -11.46 6.42 10.40
N SER A 74 -11.05 7.69 10.41
CA SER A 74 -11.56 8.76 11.27
C SER A 74 -12.48 9.75 10.53
N HIS A 75 -12.77 9.51 9.24
CA HIS A 75 -13.62 10.38 8.39
C HIS A 75 -14.77 9.63 7.69
N GLU A 76 -15.35 8.64 8.37
CA GLU A 76 -16.70 8.14 8.07
C GLU A 76 -17.74 8.70 9.05
#